data_AF-A0A7Y9RD66-F1
#
_entry.id   AF-A0A7Y9RD66-F1
#
_cell.length_a   1.000
_cell.length_b   1.000
_cell.length_c   1.000
_cell.angle_alpha   90.00
_cell.angle_beta   90.00
_cell.angle_gamma   90.00
#
_symmetry.space_group_name_H-M   'P 1'
#
loop_
_entity.id
_entity.type
_entity.pdbx_description
1 polymer ?
#
loop_
_entity_poly.entity_id
_entity_poly.type
_entity_poly.pdbx_seq_one_letter_code
_entity_poly.pdbx_strand_id
1 'polypeptide(L)'
;MSAAPDKWRPSLGLVIFTVLTTVGVLPLVGLFFFRLYDNQLIRQTQAELIAQSRVLATIYAQEVTARLDSGLTLGAEVPPNVLPDPGDQVTPIRPALDLTANDLLRRRPDAQAAPHPAQAAYVEIGQG
;
A
#
# COMPACT_ATOMS: atom_id res chain seq x y z
N MET A 1 20.04 61.47 -29.43
CA MET A 1 18.83 60.90 -30.04
C MET A 1 18.61 59.54 -29.40
N SER A 2 17.63 59.41 -28.50
CA SER A 2 17.37 58.16 -27.78
C SER A 2 16.61 57.19 -28.69
N ALA A 3 17.20 56.03 -28.99
CA ALA A 3 16.53 54.95 -29.70
C ALA A 3 15.43 54.38 -28.78
N ALA A 4 14.19 54.37 -29.25
CA ALA A 4 13.10 53.72 -28.53
C ALA A 4 13.35 52.19 -28.48
N PRO A 5 13.05 51.51 -27.36
CA PRO A 5 13.23 50.07 -27.26
C PRO A 5 12.28 49.34 -28.22
N ASP A 6 12.85 48.41 -28.98
CA ASP A 6 12.11 47.63 -29.97
C ASP A 6 11.07 46.74 -29.28
N LYS A 7 9.80 46.88 -29.67
CA LYS A 7 8.69 46.15 -29.05
C LYS A 7 8.61 44.78 -29.70
N TRP A 8 9.03 43.75 -28.97
CA TRP A 8 8.90 42.36 -29.40
C TRP A 8 7.46 42.03 -29.84
N ARG A 9 7.30 41.57 -31.09
CA ARG A 9 6.00 41.15 -31.66
C ARG A 9 6.04 39.64 -31.93
N PRO A 10 5.67 38.80 -30.95
CA PRO A 10 5.64 37.35 -31.17
C PRO A 10 4.71 37.00 -32.33
N SER A 11 5.07 36.00 -33.13
CA SER A 11 4.22 35.55 -34.24
C SER A 11 2.94 34.93 -33.68
N LEU A 12 1.81 35.11 -34.38
CA LEU A 12 0.54 34.52 -33.98
C LEU A 12 0.62 33.00 -33.83
N GLY A 13 1.41 32.34 -34.70
CA GLY A 13 1.68 30.91 -34.62
C GLY A 13 2.42 30.52 -33.33
N LEU A 14 3.37 31.33 -32.86
CA LEU A 14 4.06 31.08 -31.59
C LEU A 14 3.09 31.15 -30.41
N VAL A 15 2.19 32.14 -30.39
CA VAL A 15 1.18 32.28 -29.33
C VAL A 15 0.25 31.08 -29.32
N ILE A 16 -0.30 30.71 -30.49
CA ILE A 16 -1.20 29.56 -30.62
C ILE A 16 -0.50 28.27 -30.20
N PHE A 17 0.72 28.03 -30.68
CA PHE A 17 1.51 26.86 -30.32
C PHE A 17 1.76 26.78 -28.81
N THR A 18 2.11 27.91 -28.18
CA THR A 18 2.38 27.97 -26.74
C THR A 18 1.12 27.67 -25.94
N VAL A 19 -0.03 28.23 -26.34
CA VAL A 19 -1.32 27.96 -25.68
C VAL A 19 -1.71 26.50 -25.83
N LEU A 20 -1.66 25.95 -27.05
CA LEU A 20 -2.00 24.55 -27.32
C LEU A 20 -1.08 23.59 -26.55
N THR A 21 0.22 23.86 -26.54
CA THR A 21 1.20 23.07 -25.78
C THR A 21 0.92 23.15 -24.28
N THR A 22 0.63 24.34 -23.76
CA THR A 22 0.30 24.53 -22.34
C THR A 22 -0.95 23.73 -21.96
N VAL A 23 -2.02 23.83 -22.75
CA VAL A 23 -3.27 23.09 -22.53
C VAL A 23 -3.06 21.58 -22.65
N GLY A 24 -2.23 21.13 -23.61
CA GLY A 24 -1.93 19.72 -23.83
C GLY A 24 -1.02 19.09 -22.75
N VAL A 25 -0.10 19.87 -22.18
CA VAL A 25 0.80 19.42 -21.10
C VAL A 25 0.10 19.43 -19.74
N LEU A 26 -0.91 20.30 -19.55
CA LEU A 26 -1.66 20.42 -18.30
C LEU A 26 -2.19 19.07 -17.74
N PRO A 27 -2.85 18.19 -18.52
CA PRO A 27 -3.30 16.90 -18.01
C PRO A 27 -2.15 15.95 -17.64
N LEU A 28 -1.02 16.00 -18.36
CA LEU A 28 0.16 15.17 -18.05
C LEU A 28 0.79 15.59 -16.71
N VAL A 29 0.89 16.90 -16.46
CA VAL A 29 1.35 17.45 -15.19
C VAL A 29 0.38 17.09 -14.06
N GLY A 30 -0.93 17.17 -14.30
CA GLY A 30 -1.96 16.75 -13.34
C GLY A 30 -1.83 15.27 -12.95
N LEU A 31 -1.63 14.38 -13.92
CA LEU A 31 -1.38 12.95 -13.68
C LEU A 31 -0.07 12.71 -12.91
N PHE A 32 0.98 13.49 -13.19
CA PHE A 32 2.25 13.40 -12.48
C PHE A 32 2.10 13.78 -11.01
N PHE A 33 1.40 14.88 -10.71
CA PHE A 33 1.10 15.27 -9.33
C PHE A 33 0.19 14.26 -8.64
N PHE A 34 -0.86 13.76 -9.30
CA PHE A 34 -1.71 12.69 -8.75
C PHE A 34 -0.87 11.48 -8.33
N ARG A 35 0.06 11.03 -9.20
CA ARG A 35 1.01 9.96 -8.87
C ARG A 35 1.93 10.30 -7.71
N LEU A 36 2.37 11.55 -7.56
CA LEU A 36 3.25 11.97 -6.47
C LEU A 36 2.48 12.00 -5.14
N TYR A 37 1.25 12.52 -5.14
CA TYR A 37 0.37 12.56 -3.97
C TYR A 37 -0.05 11.14 -3.53
N ASP A 38 -0.46 10.29 -4.46
CA ASP A 38 -0.75 8.87 -4.17
C ASP A 38 0.52 8.15 -3.71
N ASN A 39 1.66 8.28 -4.39
CA ASN A 39 2.86 7.55 -3.99
C ASN A 39 3.48 8.03 -2.68
N GLN A 40 3.32 9.27 -2.24
CA GLN A 40 4.00 9.73 -1.02
C GLN A 40 3.10 9.71 0.21
N LEU A 41 1.84 10.15 0.10
CA LEU A 41 0.94 10.15 1.27
C LEU A 41 0.39 8.75 1.58
N ILE A 42 0.07 7.93 0.56
CA ILE A 42 -0.43 6.56 0.78
C ILE A 42 0.68 5.64 1.27
N ARG A 43 1.92 5.81 0.79
CA ARG A 43 3.06 5.01 1.26
C ARG A 43 3.40 5.27 2.72
N GLN A 44 3.23 6.48 3.21
CA GLN A 44 3.57 6.82 4.59
C GLN A 44 2.61 6.17 5.59
N THR A 45 1.30 6.22 5.32
CA THR A 45 0.29 5.59 6.18
C THR A 45 0.27 4.06 6.05
N GLN A 46 0.45 3.52 4.84
CA GLN A 46 0.55 2.06 4.67
C GLN A 46 1.80 1.49 5.35
N ALA A 47 2.95 2.18 5.30
CA ALA A 47 4.15 1.75 6.01
C ALA A 47 3.94 1.70 7.52
N GLU A 48 3.22 2.68 8.07
CA GLU A 48 2.88 2.72 9.49
C GLU A 48 1.92 1.57 9.89
N LEU A 49 0.86 1.30 9.11
CA LEU A 49 -0.06 0.19 9.37
C LEU A 49 0.60 -1.19 9.22
N ILE A 50 1.55 -1.34 8.29
CA ILE A 50 2.36 -2.56 8.16
C ILE A 50 3.26 -2.72 9.39
N ALA A 51 3.90 -1.66 9.85
CA ALA A 51 4.72 -1.71 11.06
C ALA A 51 3.88 -2.08 12.30
N GLN A 52 2.71 -1.47 12.46
CA GLN A 52 1.79 -1.76 13.57
C GLN A 52 1.27 -3.20 13.53
N SER A 53 0.87 -3.70 12.35
CA SER A 53 0.40 -5.09 12.21
C SER A 53 1.50 -6.12 12.48
N ARG A 54 2.77 -5.82 12.19
CA ARG A 54 3.89 -6.72 12.52
C ARG A 54 4.12 -6.85 14.02
N VAL A 55 3.99 -5.75 14.78
CA VAL A 55 4.12 -5.81 16.25
C VAL A 55 3.02 -6.70 16.83
N LEU A 56 1.77 -6.50 16.39
CA LEU A 56 0.65 -7.31 16.85
C LEU A 56 0.80 -8.80 16.48
N ALA A 57 1.24 -9.10 15.25
CA ALA A 57 1.49 -10.47 14.81
C ALA A 57 2.60 -11.15 15.62
N THR A 58 3.66 -10.41 16.00
CA THR A 58 4.78 -10.93 16.79
C THR A 58 4.34 -11.25 18.21
N ILE A 59 3.61 -10.33 18.85
CA ILE A 59 3.07 -10.54 20.20
C ILE A 59 2.13 -11.75 20.21
N TYR A 60 1.23 -11.83 19.23
CA TYR A 60 0.31 -12.97 19.11
C TYR A 60 1.05 -14.30 18.92
N ALA A 61 2.06 -14.34 18.04
CA ALA A 61 2.87 -15.54 17.82
C ALA A 61 3.63 -15.98 19.08
N GLN A 62 4.20 -15.03 19.82
CA GLN A 62 4.89 -15.28 21.08
C GLN A 62 3.93 -15.86 22.13
N GLU A 63 2.73 -15.28 22.24
CA GLU A 63 1.73 -15.66 23.22
C GLU A 63 1.11 -17.05 22.93
N VAL A 64 0.93 -17.39 21.65
CA VAL A 64 0.56 -18.74 21.19
C VAL A 64 1.67 -19.75 21.49
N THR A 65 2.93 -19.40 21.19
CA THR A 65 4.08 -20.28 21.45
C THR A 65 4.25 -20.56 22.94
N ALA A 66 4.05 -19.55 23.80
CA ALA A 66 4.12 -19.72 25.26
C ALA A 66 3.04 -20.64 25.81
N ARG A 67 1.87 -20.73 25.14
CA ARG A 67 0.76 -21.59 25.55
C ARG A 67 0.71 -22.94 24.82
N LEU A 68 1.61 -23.22 23.88
CA LEU A 68 1.66 -24.51 23.18
C LEU A 68 1.74 -25.68 24.15
N ASP A 69 2.61 -25.57 25.17
CA ASP A 69 2.81 -26.60 26.19
C ASP A 69 1.61 -26.73 27.16
N SER A 70 0.70 -25.75 27.18
CA SER A 70 -0.50 -25.75 28.02
C SER A 70 -1.72 -26.43 27.37
N GLY A 71 -1.52 -27.12 26.24
CA GLY A 71 -2.57 -27.86 25.53
C GLY A 71 -3.27 -27.07 24.42
N LEU A 72 -2.68 -25.97 23.98
CA LEU A 72 -3.16 -25.21 22.82
C LEU A 72 -2.96 -26.04 21.55
N THR A 73 -4.03 -26.31 20.81
CA THR A 73 -3.92 -27.09 19.56
C THR A 73 -3.84 -26.16 18.36
N LEU A 74 -2.76 -26.31 17.60
CA LEU A 74 -2.56 -25.59 16.34
C LEU A 74 -3.55 -26.10 15.28
N GLY A 75 -3.84 -25.24 14.31
CA GLY A 75 -4.62 -25.59 13.12
C GLY A 75 -3.88 -26.57 12.20
N ALA A 76 -4.44 -26.81 11.02
CA ALA A 76 -3.82 -27.64 10.01
C ALA A 76 -2.41 -27.14 9.65
N GLU A 77 -1.48 -28.08 9.50
CA GLU A 77 -0.11 -27.77 9.09
C GLU A 77 -0.10 -27.10 7.71
N VAL A 78 0.65 -26.00 7.60
CA VAL A 78 0.74 -25.24 6.35
C VAL A 78 1.69 -25.98 5.40
N PRO A 79 1.30 -26.19 4.13
CA PRO A 79 2.17 -26.86 3.15
C PRO A 79 3.49 -26.08 2.94
N PRO A 80 4.65 -26.76 2.87
CA PRO A 80 5.96 -26.12 2.83
C PRO A 80 6.22 -25.23 1.61
N ASN A 81 5.46 -25.42 0.52
CA ASN A 81 5.53 -24.58 -0.68
C ASN A 81 4.79 -23.24 -0.55
N VAL A 82 4.05 -23.01 0.53
CA VAL A 82 3.31 -21.77 0.81
C VAL A 82 4.00 -20.93 1.89
N LEU A 83 4.85 -21.54 2.73
CA LEU A 83 5.59 -20.78 3.73
C LEU A 83 6.65 -19.89 3.05
N PRO A 84 6.81 -18.64 3.51
CA PRO A 84 7.99 -17.84 3.20
C PRO A 84 9.26 -18.59 3.60
N ASP A 85 10.38 -18.30 2.92
CA ASP A 85 11.68 -18.87 3.25
C ASP A 85 11.99 -18.60 4.75
N PRO A 86 12.26 -19.62 5.58
CA PRO A 86 12.53 -19.44 7.00
C PRO A 86 13.78 -18.59 7.30
N GLY A 87 14.66 -18.37 6.31
CA GLY A 87 15.76 -17.40 6.39
C GLY A 87 15.33 -15.93 6.22
N ASP A 88 14.12 -15.69 5.73
CA ASP A 88 13.60 -14.37 5.39
C ASP A 88 12.90 -13.73 6.61
N GLN A 89 13.70 -13.24 7.56
CA GLN A 89 13.22 -12.55 8.79
C GLN A 89 12.33 -11.33 8.48
N VAL A 90 12.40 -10.84 7.26
CA VAL A 90 11.61 -9.74 6.76
C VAL A 90 10.95 -10.25 5.50
N THR A 91 9.68 -10.63 5.55
CA THR A 91 8.86 -10.70 4.32
C THR A 91 8.26 -9.30 4.14
N PRO A 92 8.95 -8.33 3.52
CA PRO A 92 8.41 -6.99 3.37
C PRO A 92 7.20 -7.06 2.45
N ILE A 93 6.02 -6.82 3.04
CA ILE A 93 4.82 -6.52 2.27
C ILE A 93 5.10 -5.17 1.60
N ARG A 94 5.52 -5.19 0.34
CA ARG A 94 5.69 -3.93 -0.40
C ARG A 94 4.31 -3.32 -0.60
N PRO A 95 4.12 -2.03 -0.29
CA PRO A 95 2.89 -1.34 -0.62
C PRO A 95 2.73 -1.37 -2.15
N ALA A 96 1.80 -2.19 -2.62
CA ALA A 96 1.62 -2.54 -4.02
C ALA A 96 0.32 -1.93 -4.60
N LEU A 97 -0.26 -0.92 -3.93
CA LEU A 97 -1.43 -0.24 -4.47
C LEU A 97 -0.99 0.75 -5.56
N ASP A 98 -0.65 0.21 -6.72
CA ASP A 98 -0.57 0.97 -7.98
C ASP A 98 -1.89 0.80 -8.70
N LEU A 99 -2.76 1.80 -8.59
CA LEU A 99 -4.10 1.84 -9.21
C LEU A 99 -4.06 1.79 -10.75
N THR A 100 -2.86 1.90 -11.35
CA THR A 100 -2.66 1.88 -12.82
C THR A 100 -1.95 0.63 -13.34
N ALA A 101 -1.28 -0.14 -12.47
CA ALA A 101 -0.47 -1.28 -12.87
C ALA A 101 -0.90 -2.63 -12.27
N ASN A 102 -1.66 -2.63 -11.17
CA ASN A 102 -2.08 -3.86 -10.50
C ASN A 102 -3.58 -4.10 -10.61
N ASP A 103 -3.95 -5.32 -10.98
CA ASP A 103 -5.33 -5.80 -10.85
C ASP A 103 -5.73 -5.70 -9.37
N LEU A 104 -6.71 -4.85 -9.10
CA LEU A 104 -7.31 -4.75 -7.77
C LEU A 104 -7.88 -6.11 -7.42
N LEU A 105 -7.32 -6.76 -6.38
CA LEU A 105 -7.84 -8.02 -5.88
C LEU A 105 -9.33 -7.85 -5.59
N ARG A 106 -10.13 -8.83 -6.06
CA ARG A 106 -11.57 -8.83 -5.83
C ARG A 106 -11.84 -8.68 -4.34
N ARG A 107 -12.90 -7.94 -4.00
CA ARG A 107 -13.37 -7.80 -2.63
C ARG A 107 -13.39 -9.18 -1.96
N ARG A 108 -12.77 -9.28 -0.78
CA ARG A 108 -12.82 -10.49 0.03
C ARG A 108 -14.29 -10.90 0.18
N PRO A 109 -14.67 -12.16 -0.09
CA PRO A 109 -16.02 -12.63 0.18
C PRO A 109 -16.35 -12.49 1.67
N ASP A 110 -17.65 -12.43 1.98
CA ASP A 110 -18.11 -12.29 3.35
C ASP A 110 -17.59 -13.42 4.23
N ALA A 111 -17.34 -13.09 5.50
CA ALA A 111 -16.88 -14.05 6.48
C ALA A 111 -17.92 -15.17 6.64
N GLN A 112 -17.46 -16.42 6.55
CA GLN A 112 -18.29 -17.58 6.84
C GLN A 112 -18.28 -17.85 8.35
N ALA A 113 -19.40 -18.33 8.88
CA ALA A 113 -19.47 -18.75 10.28
C ALA A 113 -18.52 -19.93 10.53
N ALA A 114 -17.78 -19.89 11.63
CA ALA A 114 -16.91 -20.98 12.01
C ALA A 114 -17.75 -22.23 12.37
N PRO A 115 -17.39 -23.42 11.89
CA PRO A 115 -18.12 -24.66 12.19
C PRO A 115 -18.03 -25.06 13.68
N HIS A 116 -17.00 -24.57 14.38
CA HIS A 116 -16.82 -24.78 15.82
C HIS A 116 -16.42 -23.47 16.50
N PRO A 117 -16.83 -23.29 17.78
CA PRO A 117 -16.36 -22.16 18.57
C PRO A 117 -14.84 -22.21 18.75
N ALA A 118 -14.21 -21.03 18.84
CA ALA A 118 -12.79 -20.93 19.14
C ALA A 118 -12.50 -21.50 20.54
N GLN A 119 -11.31 -22.09 20.71
CA GLN A 119 -10.87 -22.57 22.03
C GLN A 119 -10.70 -21.38 22.97
N ALA A 120 -11.03 -21.59 24.26
CA ALA A 120 -10.99 -20.53 25.27
C ALA A 120 -9.62 -19.84 25.33
N ALA A 121 -8.52 -20.59 25.18
CA ALA A 121 -7.18 -20.04 25.18
C ALA A 121 -6.90 -19.07 24.00
N TYR A 122 -7.49 -19.30 22.82
CA TYR A 122 -7.41 -18.34 21.70
C TYR A 122 -8.26 -17.09 21.95
N VAL A 123 -9.40 -17.23 22.65
CA VAL A 123 -10.25 -16.10 23.02
C VAL A 123 -9.55 -15.22 24.06
N GLU A 124 -8.88 -15.82 25.04
CA GLU A 124 -8.13 -15.12 26.09
C GLU A 124 -6.97 -14.29 25.53
N ILE A 125 -6.21 -14.85 24.58
CA ILE A 125 -5.14 -14.12 23.87
C ILE A 125 -5.69 -12.88 23.14
N GLY A 126 -6.91 -12.96 22.59
CA GLY A 126 -7.54 -11.87 21.83
C GLY A 126 -8.18 -10.76 22.68
N GLN A 127 -8.22 -10.89 24.02
CA GLN A 127 -8.77 -9.87 24.92
C GLN A 127 -7.70 -8.93 25.51
N GLY A 128 -6.42 -9.20 25.25
CA GLY A 128 -5.27 -8.39 25.71
C GLY A 128 -5.00 -7.14 24.89
#